data_AF-A0A2A9HER6-F1
#
_entry.id   AF-A0A2A9HER6-F1
#
_cell.length_a   1.000
_cell.length_b   1.000
_cell.length_c   1.000
_cell.angle_alpha   90.00
_cell.angle_beta   90.00
_cell.angle_gamma   90.00
#
_symmetry.space_group_name_H-M   'P 1'
#
loop_
_entity.id
_entity.type
_entity.pdbx_description
1 polymer ?
#
loop_
_entity_poly.entity_id
_entity_poly.type
_entity_poly.pdbx_seq_one_letter_code
_entity_poly.pdbx_strand_id
1 'polypeptide(L)'
;MQSQVSPAAGGCSPAWDALIRDAERMATITPGELMPIFQGMMREGCRACPREQTQVCQFIEKPMNVIGHDLVRPLFGMPWEFKAEDLIAGGASDGTVRREELAAVIRAVEETARANGHEAVTLLDYSETIGRLARDAGYIPPGEIDPEFTAAVEAAGEPLEVIARGKADARRRSEAFRANPAASARNAAMIRAALPFEAPVHDLLASRELHWCSHLPHLFSRMMLRLGYTGEDLLPMVEAAEAVARERNHPGVTPRDAETALARAAAAALTAQGGCDDDADC
;
A
#
# COMPACT_ATOMS: atom_id res chain seq x y z
N MET A 1 18.26 10.31 -33.74
CA MET A 1 18.55 9.55 -32.50
C MET A 1 17.27 8.89 -32.07
N GLN A 2 17.11 7.60 -32.37
CA GLN A 2 15.98 6.82 -31.85
C GLN A 2 16.30 6.49 -30.39
N SER A 3 15.53 7.07 -29.48
CA SER A 3 15.55 6.70 -28.07
C SER A 3 15.09 5.24 -27.98
N GLN A 4 16.01 4.33 -27.69
CA GLN A 4 15.66 2.99 -27.26
C GLN A 4 15.03 3.12 -25.87
N VAL A 5 13.70 3.15 -25.82
CA VAL A 5 12.97 2.92 -24.59
C VAL A 5 13.28 1.47 -24.19
N SER A 6 14.19 1.28 -23.24
CA SER A 6 14.35 0.00 -22.56
C SER A 6 13.00 -0.41 -21.99
N PRO A 7 12.58 -1.68 -22.10
CA PRO A 7 11.34 -2.12 -21.47
C PRO A 7 11.46 -1.87 -19.97
N ALA A 8 10.47 -1.18 -19.40
CA ALA A 8 10.34 -0.94 -17.97
C ALA A 8 10.01 -2.26 -17.26
N ALA A 9 10.98 -3.17 -17.16
CA ALA A 9 10.76 -4.45 -16.51
C ALA A 9 10.87 -4.27 -14.99
N GLY A 10 9.73 -4.07 -14.33
CA GLY A 10 9.53 -4.22 -12.89
C GLY A 10 9.64 -5.68 -12.43
N GLY A 11 10.78 -6.31 -12.72
CA GLY A 11 11.01 -7.72 -12.47
C GLY A 11 10.98 -8.04 -10.98
N CYS A 12 10.17 -9.02 -10.60
CA CYS A 12 10.31 -9.69 -9.31
C CYS A 12 11.53 -10.60 -9.27
N SER A 13 11.83 -11.18 -8.11
CA SER A 13 12.84 -12.24 -8.07
C SER A 13 12.45 -13.37 -9.03
N PRO A 14 13.41 -14.00 -9.74
CA PRO A 14 13.12 -15.08 -10.67
C PRO A 14 12.32 -16.24 -10.07
N ALA A 15 12.53 -16.52 -8.77
CA ALA A 15 11.80 -17.55 -8.05
C ALA A 15 10.32 -17.21 -7.84
N TRP A 16 9.99 -15.93 -7.61
CA TRP A 16 8.61 -15.48 -7.48
C TRP A 16 7.91 -15.45 -8.84
N ASP A 17 8.57 -14.90 -9.87
CA ASP A 17 8.01 -14.85 -11.22
C ASP A 17 7.72 -16.25 -11.78
N ALA A 18 8.64 -17.21 -11.56
CA ALA A 18 8.39 -18.61 -11.92
C ALA A 18 7.20 -19.22 -11.17
N LEU A 19 7.05 -18.90 -9.87
CA LEU A 19 5.95 -19.42 -9.06
C LEU A 19 4.59 -18.89 -9.54
N ILE A 20 4.45 -17.58 -9.71
CA ILE A 20 3.15 -16.97 -10.04
C ILE A 20 2.66 -17.31 -11.44
N ARG A 21 3.54 -17.81 -12.31
CA ARG A 21 3.23 -18.26 -13.68
C ARG A 21 3.05 -19.77 -13.81
N ASP A 22 3.22 -20.53 -12.72
CA ASP A 22 3.07 -21.99 -12.69
C ASP A 22 1.84 -22.40 -11.87
N ALA A 23 0.73 -22.63 -12.56
CA ALA A 23 -0.55 -22.99 -11.94
C ALA A 23 -0.48 -24.31 -11.15
N GLU A 24 0.26 -25.30 -11.65
CA GLU A 24 0.42 -26.60 -10.96
C GLU A 24 1.22 -26.42 -9.68
N ARG A 25 2.27 -25.60 -9.72
CA ARG A 25 3.06 -25.28 -8.54
C ARG A 25 2.28 -24.46 -7.52
N MET A 26 1.50 -23.46 -7.96
CA MET A 26 0.65 -22.67 -7.06
C MET A 26 -0.38 -23.55 -6.32
N ALA A 27 -0.94 -24.56 -6.99
CA ALA A 27 -1.90 -25.48 -6.36
C ALA A 27 -1.25 -26.35 -5.26
N THR A 28 0.02 -26.72 -5.44
CA THR A 28 0.72 -27.70 -4.59
C THR A 28 1.66 -27.09 -3.56
N ILE A 29 2.03 -25.81 -3.69
CA ILE A 29 3.01 -25.17 -2.80
C ILE A 29 2.51 -25.12 -1.34
N THR A 30 3.40 -25.50 -0.42
CA THR A 30 3.13 -25.42 1.02
C THR A 30 3.48 -24.03 1.58
N PRO A 31 2.88 -23.61 2.71
CA PRO A 31 3.29 -22.38 3.39
C PRO A 31 4.79 -22.31 3.71
N GLY A 32 5.40 -23.45 4.07
CA GLY A 32 6.82 -23.54 4.37
C GLY A 32 7.74 -23.26 3.17
N GLU A 33 7.29 -23.58 1.96
CA GLU A 33 8.00 -23.28 0.72
C GLU A 33 7.69 -21.87 0.20
N LEU A 34 6.42 -21.45 0.30
CA LEU A 34 5.94 -20.16 -0.19
C LEU A 34 6.59 -18.98 0.54
N MET A 35 6.64 -19.04 1.87
CA MET A 35 7.08 -17.89 2.67
C MET A 35 8.53 -17.47 2.40
N PRO A 36 9.51 -18.38 2.27
CA PRO A 36 10.86 -18.02 1.85
C PRO A 36 10.92 -17.35 0.47
N ILE A 37 10.15 -17.84 -0.52
CA ILE A 37 10.11 -17.27 -1.87
C ILE A 37 9.56 -15.84 -1.81
N PHE A 38 8.40 -15.67 -1.16
CA PHE A 38 7.77 -14.36 -0.98
C PHE A 38 8.70 -13.38 -0.26
N GLN A 39 9.31 -13.79 0.86
CA GLN A 39 10.25 -12.94 1.60
C GLN A 39 11.52 -12.62 0.79
N GLY A 40 11.99 -13.57 -0.02
CA GLY A 40 13.07 -13.36 -0.99
C GLY A 40 12.73 -12.24 -1.95
N MET A 41 11.57 -12.33 -2.61
CA MET A 41 11.07 -11.28 -3.50
C MET A 41 10.89 -9.94 -2.78
N MET A 42 10.34 -9.89 -1.57
CA MET A 42 10.22 -8.63 -0.83
C MET A 42 11.58 -7.98 -0.51
N ARG A 43 12.65 -8.77 -0.31
CA ARG A 43 14.01 -8.25 -0.08
C ARG A 43 14.72 -7.87 -1.37
N GLU A 44 14.59 -8.69 -2.41
CA GLU A 44 15.25 -8.51 -3.70
C GLU A 44 14.57 -7.48 -4.57
N GLY A 45 13.27 -7.24 -4.37
CA GLY A 45 12.49 -6.23 -5.09
C GLY A 45 13.12 -4.84 -5.03
N CYS A 46 13.64 -4.44 -3.86
CA CYS A 46 14.39 -3.19 -3.71
C CYS A 46 15.64 -3.12 -4.61
N ARG A 47 16.27 -4.26 -4.94
CA ARG A 47 17.46 -4.30 -5.80
C ARG A 47 17.12 -4.27 -7.28
N ALA A 48 15.91 -4.70 -7.64
CA ALA A 48 15.39 -4.66 -9.00
C ALA A 48 14.88 -3.26 -9.39
N CYS A 49 14.45 -2.45 -8.41
CA CYS A 49 14.03 -1.08 -8.67
C CYS A 49 15.15 -0.20 -9.26
N PRO A 50 14.83 0.71 -10.21
CA PRO A 50 15.74 1.75 -10.67
C PRO A 50 16.39 2.50 -9.51
N ARG A 51 17.66 2.88 -9.69
CA ARG A 51 18.44 3.54 -8.63
C ARG A 51 17.78 4.83 -8.13
N GLU A 52 17.28 5.65 -9.04
CA GLU A 52 16.64 6.93 -8.73
C GLU A 52 15.37 6.73 -7.91
N GLN A 53 14.52 5.77 -8.31
CA GLN A 53 13.34 5.39 -7.54
C GLN A 53 13.69 4.83 -6.16
N THR A 54 14.75 4.02 -6.09
CA THR A 54 15.26 3.50 -4.81
C THR A 54 15.71 4.64 -3.91
N GLN A 55 16.34 5.68 -4.45
CA GLN A 55 16.74 6.85 -3.67
C GLN A 55 15.54 7.61 -3.10
N VAL A 56 14.53 7.89 -3.94
CA VAL A 56 13.27 8.51 -3.48
C VAL A 56 12.63 7.68 -2.37
N CYS A 57 12.42 6.38 -2.61
CA CYS A 57 11.82 5.48 -1.63
C CYS A 57 12.60 5.42 -0.30
N GLN A 58 13.93 5.30 -0.35
CA GLN A 58 14.72 5.11 0.87
C GLN A 58 15.01 6.39 1.66
N PHE A 59 15.11 7.54 0.98
CA PHE A 59 15.58 8.78 1.59
C PHE A 59 14.51 9.86 1.71
N ILE A 60 13.41 9.77 0.95
CA ILE A 60 12.28 10.71 1.03
C ILE A 60 11.07 9.99 1.64
N GLU A 61 10.58 8.94 0.99
CA GLU A 61 9.33 8.28 1.40
C GLU A 61 9.41 7.59 2.75
N LYS A 62 10.53 6.91 3.04
CA LYS A 62 10.70 6.23 4.33
C LYS A 62 10.60 7.17 5.53
N PRO A 63 11.35 8.28 5.61
CA PRO A 63 11.19 9.23 6.71
C PRO A 63 9.78 9.83 6.76
N MET A 64 9.19 10.18 5.62
CA MET A 64 7.82 10.70 5.58
C MET A 64 6.79 9.71 6.13
N ASN A 65 6.95 8.42 5.83
CA ASN A 65 6.11 7.38 6.40
C ASN A 65 6.28 7.21 7.92
N VAL A 66 7.44 7.52 8.49
CA VAL A 66 7.60 7.55 9.97
C VAL A 66 6.70 8.61 10.57
N ILE A 67 6.65 9.79 9.95
CA ILE A 67 5.76 10.88 10.35
C ILE A 67 4.30 10.45 10.16
N GLY A 68 3.99 9.77 9.05
CA GLY A 68 2.70 9.14 8.82
C GLY A 68 2.26 8.21 9.97
N HIS A 69 3.17 7.37 10.49
CA HIS A 69 2.88 6.53 11.67
C HIS A 69 2.56 7.38 12.91
N ASP A 70 3.33 8.44 13.15
CA ASP A 70 3.15 9.33 14.30
C ASP A 70 1.76 10.03 14.23
N LEU A 71 1.25 10.29 13.02
CA LEU A 71 -0.06 10.90 12.78
C LEU A 71 -1.23 9.94 12.94
N VAL A 72 -1.14 8.72 12.39
CA VAL A 72 -2.27 7.78 12.35
C VAL A 72 -2.44 6.98 13.63
N ARG A 73 -1.37 6.65 14.36
CA ARG A 73 -1.44 5.82 15.57
C ARG A 73 -2.38 6.38 16.65
N PRO A 74 -2.37 7.69 16.95
CA PRO A 74 -3.31 8.26 17.91
C PRO A 74 -4.78 8.19 17.48
N LEU A 75 -5.06 7.87 16.22
CA LEU A 75 -6.42 7.77 15.67
C LEU A 75 -7.01 6.36 15.75
N PHE A 76 -6.20 5.34 16.06
CA PHE A 76 -6.67 3.96 16.10
C PHE A 76 -7.58 3.70 17.30
N GLY A 77 -8.75 3.14 17.04
CA GLY A 77 -9.73 2.67 18.03
C GLY A 77 -9.61 1.17 18.35
N MET A 78 -8.79 0.43 17.61
CA MET A 78 -8.46 -0.99 17.88
C MET A 78 -7.02 -1.32 17.46
N PRO A 79 -6.48 -2.52 17.75
CA PRO A 79 -5.15 -2.93 17.28
C PRO A 79 -5.08 -3.04 15.76
N TRP A 80 -3.93 -2.70 15.17
CA TRP A 80 -3.66 -2.85 13.72
C TRP A 80 -2.48 -3.80 13.49
N GLU A 81 -2.61 -4.70 12.51
CA GLU A 81 -1.48 -5.47 12.03
C GLU A 81 -0.48 -4.56 11.33
N PHE A 82 0.81 -4.82 11.56
CA PHE A 82 1.96 -4.03 11.05
C PHE A 82 1.83 -3.61 9.59
N LYS A 83 1.32 -4.48 8.72
CA LYS A 83 1.18 -4.20 7.29
C LYS A 83 0.02 -3.27 6.95
N ALA A 84 -1.13 -3.41 7.61
CA ALA A 84 -2.23 -2.48 7.42
C ALA A 84 -1.86 -1.08 7.92
N GLU A 85 -1.17 -1.04 9.07
CA GLU A 85 -0.61 0.19 9.64
C GLU A 85 0.37 0.89 8.68
N ASP A 86 1.30 0.14 8.08
CA ASP A 86 2.28 0.69 7.12
C ASP A 86 1.63 1.31 5.87
N LEU A 87 0.46 0.83 5.45
CA LEU A 87 -0.24 1.37 4.28
C LEU A 87 -1.04 2.63 4.62
N ILE A 88 -1.78 2.64 5.73
CA ILE A 88 -2.51 3.84 6.15
C ILE A 88 -1.57 4.98 6.54
N ALA A 89 -0.43 4.66 7.17
CA ALA A 89 0.62 5.64 7.46
C ALA A 89 1.22 6.24 6.17
N GLY A 90 1.38 5.43 5.13
CA GLY A 90 1.88 5.93 3.86
C GLY A 90 0.90 6.82 3.12
N GLY A 91 -0.40 6.56 3.25
CA GLY A 91 -1.45 7.46 2.79
C GLY A 91 -1.44 8.85 3.43
N ALA A 92 -0.87 8.97 4.64
CA ALA A 92 -0.69 10.24 5.34
C ALA A 92 0.66 10.92 5.05
N SER A 93 1.55 10.29 4.27
CA SER A 93 2.97 10.64 4.24
C SER A 93 3.32 11.91 3.47
N ASP A 94 2.42 12.44 2.64
CA ASP A 94 2.61 13.71 1.95
C ASP A 94 1.80 14.87 2.56
N GLY A 95 1.02 14.59 3.62
CA GLY A 95 0.22 15.57 4.33
C GLY A 95 -1.01 16.07 3.58
N THR A 96 -1.38 15.47 2.43
CA THR A 96 -2.49 15.97 1.58
C THR A 96 -3.84 15.35 1.90
N VAL A 97 -3.88 14.33 2.78
CA VAL A 97 -5.12 13.83 3.40
C VAL A 97 -5.18 14.38 4.80
N ARG A 98 -6.23 15.15 5.11
CA ARG A 98 -6.37 15.82 6.41
C ARG A 98 -6.55 14.80 7.51
N ARG A 99 -6.13 15.11 8.73
CA ARG A 99 -6.25 14.23 9.90
C ARG A 99 -7.67 13.75 10.14
N GLU A 100 -8.66 14.63 9.98
CA GLU A 100 -10.07 14.30 10.15
C GLU A 100 -10.57 13.30 9.09
N GLU A 101 -10.09 13.44 7.86
CA GLU A 101 -10.35 12.51 6.75
C GLU A 101 -9.63 11.17 6.98
N LEU A 102 -8.36 11.20 7.41
CA LEU A 102 -7.63 10.00 7.82
C LEU A 102 -8.35 9.27 8.95
N ALA A 103 -8.88 9.99 9.94
CA ALA A 103 -9.65 9.42 11.02
C ALA A 103 -10.94 8.76 10.51
N ALA A 104 -11.61 9.35 9.51
CA ALA A 104 -12.78 8.73 8.87
C ALA A 104 -12.42 7.44 8.12
N VAL A 105 -11.33 7.46 7.34
CA VAL A 105 -10.82 6.26 6.65
C VAL A 105 -10.47 5.15 7.64
N ILE A 106 -9.76 5.49 8.73
CA ILE A 106 -9.41 4.55 9.80
C ILE A 106 -10.67 3.94 10.42
N ARG A 107 -11.68 4.74 10.76
CA ARG A 107 -12.95 4.23 11.30
C ARG A 107 -13.63 3.25 10.35
N ALA A 108 -13.71 3.56 9.05
CA ALA A 108 -14.31 2.68 8.05
C ALA A 108 -13.57 1.34 7.93
N VAL A 109 -12.24 1.35 8.04
CA VAL A 109 -11.42 0.13 8.02
C VAL A 109 -11.66 -0.69 9.30
N GLU A 110 -11.71 -0.05 10.46
CA GLU A 110 -11.99 -0.73 11.73
C GLU A 110 -13.41 -1.31 11.78
N GLU A 111 -14.41 -0.62 11.21
CA GLU A 111 -15.77 -1.15 11.05
C GLU A 111 -15.78 -2.42 10.20
N THR A 112 -15.00 -2.44 9.11
CA THR A 112 -14.84 -3.64 8.27
C THR A 112 -14.20 -4.78 9.06
N ALA A 113 -13.14 -4.50 9.83
CA ALA A 113 -12.51 -5.52 10.69
C ALA A 113 -13.47 -6.07 11.74
N ARG A 114 -14.28 -5.21 12.40
CA ARG A 114 -15.31 -5.64 13.35
C ARG A 114 -16.40 -6.48 12.69
N ALA A 115 -16.86 -6.10 11.50
CA ALA A 115 -17.83 -6.86 10.72
C ALA A 115 -17.32 -8.25 10.34
N ASN A 116 -16.01 -8.37 10.07
CA ASN A 116 -15.33 -9.64 9.82
C ASN A 116 -15.00 -10.44 11.10
N GLY A 117 -15.33 -9.90 12.28
CA GLY A 117 -15.06 -10.55 13.57
C GLY A 117 -13.57 -10.58 13.96
N HIS A 118 -12.76 -9.68 13.40
CA HIS A 118 -11.35 -9.59 13.70
C HIS A 118 -11.10 -8.72 14.95
N GLU A 119 -10.23 -9.19 15.85
CA GLU A 119 -9.80 -8.44 17.05
C GLU A 119 -8.76 -7.34 16.73
N ALA A 120 -8.20 -7.37 15.52
CA ALA A 120 -7.24 -6.38 15.02
C ALA A 120 -7.48 -6.17 13.52
N VAL A 121 -7.27 -4.94 13.03
CA VAL A 121 -7.30 -4.65 11.60
C VAL A 121 -6.22 -5.44 10.89
N THR A 122 -6.62 -6.27 9.95
CA THR A 122 -5.71 -7.01 9.08
C THR A 122 -5.49 -6.25 7.76
N LEU A 123 -4.49 -6.68 7.01
CA LEU A 123 -4.28 -6.15 5.66
C LEU A 123 -5.44 -6.44 4.71
N LEU A 124 -6.24 -7.48 4.98
CA LEU A 124 -7.45 -7.76 4.20
C LEU A 124 -8.52 -6.70 4.43
N ASP A 125 -8.78 -6.38 5.69
CA ASP A 125 -9.80 -5.40 6.05
C ASP A 125 -9.46 -4.06 5.41
N TYR A 126 -8.19 -3.65 5.52
CA TYR A 126 -7.68 -2.46 4.81
C TYR A 126 -7.90 -2.55 3.29
N SER A 127 -7.46 -3.63 2.64
CA SER A 127 -7.55 -3.76 1.18
C SER A 127 -9.00 -3.78 0.68
N GLU A 128 -9.90 -4.41 1.44
CA GLU A 128 -11.32 -4.48 1.16
C GLU A 128 -12.00 -3.11 1.29
N THR A 129 -11.78 -2.41 2.41
CA THR A 129 -12.36 -1.09 2.63
C THR A 129 -11.83 -0.08 1.61
N ILE A 130 -10.51 0.01 1.46
CA ILE A 130 -9.87 0.98 0.58
C ILE A 130 -10.19 0.70 -0.88
N GLY A 131 -10.15 -0.57 -1.30
CA GLY A 131 -10.53 -0.94 -2.67
C GLY A 131 -11.98 -0.53 -2.96
N ARG A 132 -12.91 -0.82 -2.04
CA ARG A 132 -14.32 -0.43 -2.18
C ARG A 132 -14.50 1.08 -2.30
N LEU A 133 -13.83 1.86 -1.45
CA LEU A 133 -13.97 3.32 -1.44
C LEU A 133 -13.28 3.98 -2.64
N ALA A 134 -12.14 3.44 -3.08
CA ALA A 134 -11.36 4.02 -4.15
C ALA A 134 -11.80 3.60 -5.57
N ARG A 135 -12.71 2.63 -5.70
CA ARG A 135 -13.09 2.00 -6.98
C ARG A 135 -13.38 3.01 -8.09
N ASP A 136 -14.23 3.99 -7.79
CA ASP A 136 -14.81 4.89 -8.78
C ASP A 136 -14.28 6.33 -8.66
N ALA A 137 -13.36 6.58 -7.73
CA ALA A 137 -12.89 7.94 -7.42
C ALA A 137 -11.92 8.50 -8.48
N GLY A 138 -11.17 7.63 -9.16
CA GLY A 138 -10.10 8.04 -10.06
C GLY A 138 -8.98 8.81 -9.33
N TYR A 139 -8.29 9.70 -10.06
CA TYR A 139 -7.26 10.57 -9.49
C TYR A 139 -7.88 11.74 -8.72
N ILE A 140 -7.50 11.87 -7.45
CA ILE A 140 -7.84 13.01 -6.60
C ILE A 140 -6.60 13.93 -6.48
N PRO A 141 -6.67 15.20 -6.93
CA PRO A 141 -5.56 16.13 -6.82
C PRO A 141 -5.22 16.46 -5.36
N PRO A 142 -4.00 16.94 -5.09
CA PRO A 142 -3.58 17.27 -3.73
C PRO A 142 -4.43 18.42 -3.20
N GLY A 143 -4.96 18.24 -1.98
CA GLY A 143 -5.53 19.32 -1.20
C GLY A 143 -4.45 20.21 -0.57
N GLU A 144 -4.89 21.09 0.32
CA GLU A 144 -3.96 21.84 1.18
C GLU A 144 -3.25 20.89 2.15
N ILE A 145 -1.95 21.11 2.36
CA ILE A 145 -1.18 20.35 3.35
C ILE A 145 -1.79 20.57 4.74
N ASP A 146 -2.03 19.48 5.45
CA ASP A 146 -2.54 19.50 6.81
C ASP A 146 -1.56 20.26 7.76
N PRO A 147 -2.02 21.30 8.48
CA PRO A 147 -1.23 21.92 9.54
C PRO A 147 -0.70 20.92 10.58
N GLU A 148 -1.42 19.85 10.88
CA GLU A 148 -0.94 18.82 11.81
C GLU A 148 0.21 18.00 11.21
N PHE A 149 0.17 17.73 9.90
CA PHE A 149 1.31 17.13 9.21
C PHE A 149 2.52 18.06 9.25
N THR A 150 2.32 19.35 8.97
CA THR A 150 3.38 20.37 9.03
C THR A 150 4.02 20.43 10.41
N ALA A 151 3.19 20.50 11.47
CA ALA A 151 3.67 20.50 12.85
C ALA A 151 4.42 19.20 13.20
N ALA A 152 3.97 18.05 12.70
CA ALA A 152 4.65 16.77 12.92
C ALA A 152 6.01 16.71 12.21
N VAL A 153 6.13 17.27 11.00
CA VAL A 153 7.42 17.40 10.29
C VAL A 153 8.38 18.29 11.07
N GLU A 154 7.92 19.46 11.54
CA GLU A 154 8.74 20.39 12.34
C GLU A 154 9.19 19.76 13.66
N ALA A 155 8.34 18.95 14.29
CA ALA A 155 8.66 18.25 15.53
C ALA A 155 9.51 16.98 15.33
N ALA A 156 9.55 16.42 14.12
CA ALA A 156 10.19 15.11 13.86
C ALA A 156 11.72 15.14 14.05
N GLY A 157 12.33 16.32 13.93
CA GLY A 157 13.76 16.55 14.09
C GLY A 157 14.57 16.29 12.82
N GLU A 158 15.85 15.96 12.98
CA GLU A 158 16.78 15.79 11.86
C GLU A 158 16.40 14.57 10.98
N PRO A 159 16.39 14.69 9.64
CA PRO A 159 15.95 13.62 8.74
C PRO A 159 16.64 12.27 8.95
N LEU A 160 17.95 12.27 9.24
CA LEU A 160 18.70 11.03 9.49
C LEU A 160 18.27 10.33 10.78
N GLU A 161 17.86 11.09 11.80
CA GLU A 161 17.34 10.55 13.05
C GLU A 161 15.94 9.96 12.85
N VAL A 162 15.09 10.63 12.06
CA VAL A 162 13.77 10.11 11.65
C VAL A 162 13.93 8.78 10.91
N ILE A 163 14.86 8.69 9.96
CA ILE A 163 15.16 7.43 9.25
C ILE A 163 15.63 6.35 10.23
N ALA A 164 16.52 6.68 11.15
CA ALA A 164 17.05 5.73 12.14
C ALA A 164 15.92 5.20 13.06
N ARG A 165 15.06 6.11 13.54
CA ARG A 165 13.85 5.81 14.33
C ARG A 165 12.92 4.88 13.57
N GLY A 166 12.61 5.21 12.31
CA GLY A 166 11.78 4.40 11.44
C GLY A 166 12.33 2.99 11.21
N LYS A 167 13.64 2.86 10.97
CA LYS A 167 14.29 1.55 10.82
C LYS A 167 14.24 0.73 12.10
N ALA A 168 14.42 1.36 13.26
CA ALA A 168 14.31 0.69 14.55
C ALA A 168 12.87 0.21 14.81
N ASP A 169 11.88 1.06 14.56
CA ASP A 169 10.46 0.73 14.70
C ASP A 169 10.04 -0.41 13.76
N ALA A 170 10.38 -0.33 12.47
CA ALA A 170 10.07 -1.37 11.49
C ALA A 170 10.70 -2.73 11.86
N ARG A 171 11.94 -2.74 12.40
CA ARG A 171 12.58 -3.96 12.91
C ARG A 171 11.79 -4.55 14.07
N ARG A 172 11.49 -3.74 15.09
CA ARG A 172 10.71 -4.15 16.26
C ARG A 172 9.35 -4.73 15.87
N ARG A 173 8.61 -4.05 14.99
CA ARG A 173 7.29 -4.53 14.53
C ARG A 173 7.40 -5.81 13.70
N SER A 174 8.43 -5.92 12.85
CA SER A 174 8.68 -7.16 12.10
C SER A 174 9.06 -8.34 13.00
N GLU A 175 9.83 -8.10 14.06
CA GLU A 175 10.16 -9.11 15.08
C GLU A 175 8.92 -9.54 15.86
N ALA A 176 8.09 -8.59 16.31
CA ALA A 176 6.83 -8.88 16.99
C ALA A 176 5.88 -9.70 16.10
N PHE A 177 5.79 -9.37 14.81
CA PHE A 177 5.01 -10.15 13.84
C PHE A 177 5.53 -11.60 13.71
N ARG A 178 6.84 -11.80 13.59
CA ARG A 178 7.44 -13.15 13.49
C ARG A 178 7.29 -13.95 14.78
N ALA A 179 7.26 -13.28 15.93
CA ALA A 179 7.03 -13.90 17.22
C ALA A 179 5.57 -14.33 17.44
N ASN A 180 4.64 -13.96 16.54
CA ASN A 180 3.24 -14.36 16.57
C ASN A 180 2.94 -15.43 15.50
N PRO A 181 2.87 -16.72 15.86
CA PRO A 181 2.62 -17.81 14.91
C PRO A 181 1.26 -17.69 14.21
N ALA A 182 0.23 -17.22 14.91
CA ALA A 182 -1.10 -17.06 14.34
C ALA A 182 -1.12 -15.96 13.25
N ALA A 183 -0.48 -14.82 13.51
CA ALA A 183 -0.33 -13.76 12.52
C ALA A 183 0.50 -14.21 11.30
N SER A 184 1.59 -14.94 11.55
CA SER A 184 2.42 -15.51 10.48
C SER A 184 1.64 -16.51 9.62
N ALA A 185 0.84 -17.38 10.23
CA ALA A 185 0.00 -18.35 9.52
C ALA A 185 -1.10 -17.67 8.69
N ARG A 186 -1.79 -16.65 9.24
CA ARG A 186 -2.79 -15.86 8.49
C ARG A 186 -2.17 -15.18 7.27
N ASN A 187 -1.02 -14.55 7.44
CA ASN A 187 -0.32 -13.91 6.31
C ASN A 187 0.10 -14.92 5.23
N ALA A 188 0.61 -16.10 5.63
CA ALA A 188 0.99 -17.14 4.67
C ALA A 188 -0.23 -17.69 3.91
N ALA A 189 -1.34 -17.95 4.61
CA ALA A 189 -2.60 -18.34 4.00
C ALA A 189 -3.10 -17.28 3.02
N MET A 190 -2.92 -16.01 3.37
CA MET A 190 -3.32 -14.90 2.52
C MET A 190 -2.49 -14.78 1.25
N ILE A 191 -1.17 -14.81 1.37
CA ILE A 191 -0.28 -14.78 0.20
C ILE A 191 -0.63 -15.96 -0.73
N ARG A 192 -0.86 -17.15 -0.16
CA ARG A 192 -1.26 -18.33 -0.95
C ARG A 192 -2.59 -18.12 -1.67
N ALA A 193 -3.60 -17.57 -1.00
CA ALA A 193 -4.91 -17.30 -1.59
C ALA A 193 -4.84 -16.24 -2.70
N ALA A 194 -3.92 -15.28 -2.59
CA ALA A 194 -3.73 -14.22 -3.57
C ALA A 194 -2.90 -14.64 -4.79
N LEU A 195 -2.14 -15.76 -4.71
CA LEU A 195 -1.24 -16.22 -5.78
C LEU A 195 -1.85 -16.21 -7.20
N PRO A 196 -3.09 -16.69 -7.44
CA PRO A 196 -3.68 -16.69 -8.78
C PRO A 196 -3.85 -15.29 -9.40
N PHE A 197 -3.88 -14.25 -8.57
CA PHE A 197 -4.05 -12.86 -8.99
C PHE A 197 -2.72 -12.12 -9.14
N GLU A 198 -1.61 -12.68 -8.66
CA GLU A 198 -0.30 -12.03 -8.70
C GLU A 198 0.15 -11.82 -10.15
N ALA A 199 0.21 -12.86 -10.98
CA ALA A 199 0.68 -12.71 -12.36
C ALA A 199 -0.15 -11.71 -13.19
N PRO A 200 -1.50 -11.75 -13.17
CA PRO A 200 -2.31 -10.72 -13.83
C PRO A 200 -2.00 -9.29 -13.38
N VAL A 201 -1.80 -9.07 -12.07
CA VAL A 201 -1.44 -7.74 -11.56
C VAL A 201 -0.03 -7.35 -11.97
N HIS A 202 0.93 -8.26 -11.87
CA HIS A 202 2.31 -8.01 -12.33
C HIS A 202 2.35 -7.65 -13.81
N ASP A 203 1.60 -8.35 -14.66
CA ASP A 203 1.52 -8.08 -16.10
C ASP A 203 0.83 -6.74 -16.39
N LEU A 204 -0.23 -6.41 -15.65
CA LEU A 204 -0.88 -5.10 -15.71
C LEU A 204 0.11 -3.98 -15.40
N LEU A 205 0.82 -4.06 -14.27
CA LEU A 205 1.78 -3.01 -13.87
C LEU A 205 3.01 -2.96 -14.78
N ALA A 206 3.48 -4.09 -15.31
CA ALA A 206 4.59 -4.15 -16.25
C ALA A 206 4.24 -3.58 -17.64
N SER A 207 2.96 -3.54 -18.00
CA SER A 207 2.48 -2.93 -19.25
C SER A 207 2.45 -1.40 -19.21
N ARG A 208 2.67 -0.80 -18.04
CA ARG A 208 2.58 0.64 -17.82
C ARG A 208 3.85 1.37 -18.27
N GLU A 209 3.73 2.67 -18.47
CA GLU A 209 4.84 3.55 -18.86
C GLU A 209 5.85 3.74 -17.71
N LEU A 210 5.34 3.95 -16.49
CA LEU A 210 6.20 4.13 -15.32
C LEU A 210 6.67 2.78 -14.78
N HIS A 211 7.89 2.74 -14.24
CA HIS A 211 8.34 1.58 -13.48
C HIS A 211 7.58 1.48 -12.15
N TRP A 212 6.97 0.33 -11.90
CA TRP A 212 6.26 0.03 -10.66
C TRP A 212 7.13 -0.75 -9.68
N CYS A 213 7.16 -0.32 -8.42
CA CYS A 213 7.84 -1.08 -7.37
C CYS A 213 7.24 -2.49 -7.23
N SER A 214 8.09 -3.50 -7.15
CA SER A 214 7.66 -4.91 -7.07
C SER A 214 6.90 -5.26 -5.78
N HIS A 215 6.80 -4.35 -4.81
CA HIS A 215 6.00 -4.56 -3.59
C HIS A 215 4.52 -4.24 -3.77
N LEU A 216 4.17 -3.44 -4.78
CA LEU A 216 2.80 -2.96 -5.03
C LEU A 216 1.83 -4.02 -5.55
N PRO A 217 2.23 -4.97 -6.41
CA PRO A 217 1.34 -6.02 -6.89
C PRO A 217 0.55 -6.74 -5.80
N HIS A 218 1.17 -6.99 -4.65
CA HIS A 218 0.52 -7.69 -3.53
C HIS A 218 -0.62 -6.91 -2.88
N LEU A 219 -0.67 -5.59 -3.01
CA LEU A 219 -1.80 -4.80 -2.53
C LEU A 219 -3.01 -5.04 -3.43
N PHE A 220 -2.81 -4.91 -4.75
CA PHE A 220 -3.89 -5.08 -5.73
C PHE A 220 -4.34 -6.54 -5.87
N SER A 221 -3.45 -7.52 -5.74
CA SER A 221 -3.82 -8.95 -5.77
C SER A 221 -4.79 -9.30 -4.63
N ARG A 222 -4.65 -8.65 -3.47
CA ARG A 222 -5.57 -8.79 -2.34
C ARG A 222 -6.91 -8.09 -2.58
N MET A 223 -6.92 -6.96 -3.28
CA MET A 223 -8.17 -6.32 -3.71
C MET A 223 -8.93 -7.23 -4.69
N MET A 224 -8.25 -7.82 -5.68
CA MET A 224 -8.86 -8.81 -6.58
C MET A 224 -9.43 -10.01 -5.82
N LEU A 225 -8.66 -10.57 -4.89
CA LEU A 225 -9.12 -11.67 -4.05
C LEU A 225 -10.37 -11.32 -3.22
N ARG A 226 -10.41 -10.14 -2.60
CA ARG A 226 -11.48 -9.76 -1.67
C ARG A 226 -12.73 -9.21 -2.34
N LEU A 227 -12.55 -8.40 -3.38
CA LEU A 227 -13.62 -7.64 -4.02
C LEU A 227 -14.04 -8.24 -5.36
N GLY A 228 -13.38 -9.32 -5.82
CA GLY A 228 -13.64 -9.93 -7.11
C GLY A 228 -13.24 -9.04 -8.28
N TYR A 229 -12.33 -8.10 -8.06
CA TYR A 229 -11.86 -7.17 -9.09
C TYR A 229 -11.15 -7.88 -10.23
N THR A 230 -11.36 -7.33 -11.42
CA THR A 230 -10.60 -7.62 -12.64
C THR A 230 -9.44 -6.63 -12.79
N GLY A 231 -8.60 -6.82 -13.80
CA GLY A 231 -7.59 -5.82 -14.16
C GLY A 231 -8.20 -4.47 -14.53
N GLU A 232 -9.41 -4.46 -15.13
CA GLU A 232 -10.11 -3.22 -15.50
C GLU A 232 -10.57 -2.44 -14.26
N ASP A 233 -11.06 -3.14 -13.23
CA ASP A 233 -11.45 -2.50 -11.96
C ASP A 233 -10.27 -1.84 -11.24
N LEU A 234 -9.05 -2.31 -11.47
CA LEU A 234 -7.83 -1.75 -10.86
C LEU A 234 -7.30 -0.53 -11.61
N LEU A 235 -7.66 -0.34 -12.89
CA LEU A 235 -7.09 0.70 -13.74
C LEU A 235 -7.23 2.11 -13.14
N PRO A 236 -8.40 2.54 -12.61
CA PRO A 236 -8.51 3.88 -12.02
C PRO A 236 -7.53 4.12 -10.86
N MET A 237 -7.28 3.10 -10.03
CA MET A 237 -6.34 3.18 -8.91
C MET A 237 -4.88 3.20 -9.40
N VAL A 238 -4.59 2.41 -10.43
CA VAL A 238 -3.27 2.38 -11.08
C VAL A 238 -2.95 3.74 -11.69
N GLU A 239 -3.89 4.33 -12.42
CA GLU A 239 -3.76 5.64 -13.04
C GLU A 239 -3.64 6.76 -12.01
N ALA A 240 -4.40 6.70 -10.91
CA ALA A 240 -4.29 7.64 -9.80
C ALA A 240 -2.91 7.59 -9.15
N ALA A 241 -2.34 6.40 -8.93
CA ALA A 241 -1.00 6.25 -8.38
C ALA A 241 0.10 6.78 -9.34
N GLU A 242 -0.05 6.59 -10.66
CA GLU A 242 0.85 7.20 -11.65
C GLU A 242 0.72 8.72 -11.67
N ALA A 243 -0.48 9.25 -11.53
CA ALA A 243 -0.72 10.69 -11.45
C ALA A 243 -0.04 11.29 -10.20
N VAL A 244 -0.17 10.64 -9.04
CA VAL A 244 0.55 11.04 -7.80
C VAL A 244 2.07 10.94 -7.99
N ALA A 245 2.59 9.87 -8.61
CA ALA A 245 4.02 9.77 -8.88
C ALA A 245 4.51 10.91 -9.80
N ARG A 246 3.75 11.29 -10.83
CA ARG A 246 4.07 12.42 -11.71
C ARG A 246 3.99 13.77 -10.98
N GLU A 247 2.95 13.98 -10.17
CA GLU A 247 2.76 15.16 -9.31
C GLU A 247 3.98 15.38 -8.40
N ARG A 248 4.48 14.31 -7.79
CA ARG A 248 5.63 14.34 -6.88
C ARG A 248 6.97 14.28 -7.60
N ASN A 249 6.96 14.27 -8.94
CA ASN A 249 8.13 14.18 -9.80
C ASN A 249 9.01 12.95 -9.48
N HIS A 250 8.36 11.82 -9.21
CA HIS A 250 9.02 10.55 -8.94
C HIS A 250 9.39 9.84 -10.26
N PRO A 251 10.55 9.16 -10.32
CA PRO A 251 11.01 8.45 -11.53
C PRO A 251 10.25 7.13 -11.79
N GLY A 252 9.33 6.74 -10.92
CA GLY A 252 8.51 5.54 -10.98
C GLY A 252 7.59 5.47 -9.78
N VAL A 253 6.57 4.60 -9.83
CA VAL A 253 5.54 4.50 -8.80
C VAL A 253 6.07 3.76 -7.57
N THR A 254 6.25 4.48 -6.47
CA THR A 254 6.64 3.93 -5.17
C THR A 254 5.42 3.42 -4.39
N PRO A 255 5.60 2.59 -3.34
CA PRO A 255 4.49 2.18 -2.48
C PRO A 255 3.66 3.34 -1.97
N ARG A 256 4.32 4.45 -1.61
CA ARG A 256 3.66 5.62 -1.03
C ARG A 256 2.82 6.40 -2.02
N ASP A 257 3.21 6.43 -3.30
CA ASP A 257 2.39 7.07 -4.34
C ASP A 257 1.03 6.36 -4.49
N ALA A 258 1.03 5.03 -4.46
CA ALA A 258 -0.20 4.26 -4.49
C ALA A 258 -1.02 4.41 -3.21
N GLU A 259 -0.38 4.40 -2.04
CA GLU A 259 -1.06 4.55 -0.76
C GLU A 259 -1.67 5.95 -0.58
N THR A 260 -0.96 7.00 -1.01
CA THR A 260 -1.48 8.38 -1.07
C THR A 260 -2.68 8.46 -2.02
N ALA A 261 -2.56 7.92 -3.24
CA ALA A 261 -3.66 7.92 -4.20
C ALA A 261 -4.91 7.24 -3.63
N LEU A 262 -4.73 6.06 -3.03
CA LEU A 262 -5.79 5.29 -2.40
C LEU A 262 -6.39 5.99 -1.18
N ALA A 263 -5.57 6.65 -0.34
CA ALA A 263 -6.04 7.38 0.83
C ALA A 263 -6.83 8.63 0.44
N ARG A 264 -6.36 9.41 -0.54
CA ARG A 264 -7.09 10.56 -1.10
C ARG A 264 -8.43 10.13 -1.70
N ALA A 265 -8.44 9.05 -2.48
CA ALA A 265 -9.65 8.48 -3.05
C ALA A 265 -10.65 8.02 -1.98
N ALA A 266 -10.17 7.31 -0.95
CA ALA A 266 -11.01 6.84 0.14
C ALA A 266 -11.60 7.99 0.97
N ALA A 267 -10.78 9.00 1.27
CA ALA A 267 -11.21 10.22 1.96
C ALA A 267 -12.31 10.95 1.16
N ALA A 268 -12.08 11.20 -0.13
CA ALA A 268 -13.04 11.86 -1.00
C ALA A 268 -14.38 11.10 -1.07
N ALA A 269 -14.33 9.77 -1.19
CA ALA A 269 -15.53 8.93 -1.22
C ALA A 269 -16.34 9.00 0.09
N LEU A 270 -15.67 9.06 1.25
CA LEU A 270 -16.35 9.19 2.54
C LEU A 270 -16.95 10.59 2.74
N THR A 271 -16.24 11.64 2.31
CA THR A 271 -16.77 13.01 2.33
C THR A 271 -18.03 13.13 1.46
N ALA A 272 -18.02 12.52 0.27
CA ALA A 272 -19.19 12.49 -0.60
C ALA A 272 -20.39 11.75 0.03
N GLN A 273 -20.14 10.68 0.80
CA GLN A 273 -21.19 9.94 1.51
C GLN A 273 -21.78 10.74 2.68
N GLY A 274 -20.94 11.46 3.44
CA GLY A 274 -21.38 12.28 4.57
C GLY A 274 -22.07 13.60 4.15
N GLY A 275 -21.85 14.07 2.92
CA GLY A 275 -22.54 15.24 2.36
C GLY A 275 -23.99 14.97 1.93
N CYS A 276 -24.43 13.71 1.90
CA CYS A 276 -25.81 13.31 1.57
C CYS A 276 -26.74 13.27 2.79
N ASP A 277 -26.23 13.44 4.02
CA ASP A 277 -27.05 13.31 5.24
C ASP A 277 -27.72 14.63 5.68
N ASP A 278 -27.32 15.79 5.12
CA ASP A 278 -27.80 17.11 5.56
C ASP A 278 -28.70 17.87 4.57
N ASP A 279 -28.94 17.37 3.35
CA ASP A 279 -29.91 17.98 2.45
C ASP A 279 -30.82 16.92 1.80
N ALA A 280 -32.13 17.11 2.02
CA ALA A 280 -33.18 16.41 1.31
C ALA A 280 -32.98 16.58 -0.20
N ASP A 281 -33.13 15.47 -0.92
CA ASP A 281 -33.01 15.26 -2.37
C ASP A 281 -31.63 14.77 -2.85
N CYS A 282 -31.42 13.46 -2.70
CA CYS A 282 -30.65 12.60 -3.61
C CYS A 282 -31.59 11.61 -4.30
#